data_AF-A0A7T7XQF7-F1
#
_entry.id   AF-A0A7T7XQF7-F1
#
_cell.length_a   1.000
_cell.length_b   1.000
_cell.length_c   1.000
_cell.angle_alpha   90.00
_cell.angle_beta   90.00
_cell.angle_gamma   90.00
#
_symmetry.space_group_name_H-M   'P 1'
#
loop_
_entity.id
_entity.type
_entity.pdbx_description
1 polymer ?
#
loop_
_entity_poly.entity_id
_entity_poly.type
_entity_poly.pdbx_seq_one_letter_code
_entity_poly.pdbx_strand_id
1 'polypeptide(L)'
;MKRIICAILILFAGFSVFADDELELYSFLYYNVDTATGRLGILKAVVEADLPGAGEFYAEALKNLIAFQSNIRAPADRDATDESARILTYLLGNAKYTASAGDVWKTVEVFSNPLVKAEALISLGRMQATEFLPQVNKVLNDLNQAPTTDFETGEKIAYGAILCLEKMGDPAGYLPVFFASIGWYSERIKGLARQSLPLILEDPTEPLTQVIRSSSYGYDPKYQALRTMEASNTSNEAKASVALAAYSEGWRASTSNTRDRMLLNTIRKQAMDMIQRYGIGDSAVYPLLERSYKEGTDWEERLGAVSTLSALATQESAQLLSSFLMILNSKLQSGTLTQDDERMVRAVIPALGATGRSEGRNALRTVLSLDWTNAVKNLANEALKNIS
;
A
#
# COMPACT_ATOMS: atom_id res chain seq x y z
N MET A 1 -7.80 -32.29 -50.56
CA MET A 1 -7.47 -31.14 -49.67
C MET A 1 -6.40 -31.48 -48.61
N LYS A 2 -5.35 -32.25 -48.92
CA LYS A 2 -4.22 -32.53 -48.00
C LYS A 2 -2.82 -32.20 -48.57
N ARG A 3 -2.74 -31.81 -49.84
CA ARG A 3 -1.46 -31.52 -50.53
C ARG A 3 -1.14 -30.02 -50.68
N ILE A 4 -2.06 -29.13 -50.29
CA ILE A 4 -1.87 -27.67 -50.36
C ILE A 4 -1.33 -27.11 -49.02
N ILE A 5 -1.46 -27.85 -47.91
CA ILE A 5 -0.99 -27.42 -46.58
C ILE A 5 0.54 -27.58 -46.42
N CYS A 6 1.18 -28.52 -47.11
CA CYS A 6 2.64 -28.71 -47.02
C CYS A 6 3.47 -27.66 -47.76
N ALA A 7 2.92 -26.96 -48.75
CA ALA A 7 3.66 -25.96 -49.53
C ALA A 7 3.78 -24.60 -48.81
N ILE A 8 2.85 -24.28 -47.90
CA ILE A 8 2.87 -23.04 -47.10
C ILE A 8 3.83 -23.17 -45.90
N LEU A 9 4.07 -24.39 -45.40
CA LEU A 9 5.01 -24.65 -44.30
C LEU A 9 6.49 -24.58 -44.71
N ILE A 10 6.82 -24.80 -45.99
CA ILE A 10 8.21 -24.73 -46.49
C ILE A 10 8.60 -23.28 -46.82
N LEU A 11 7.64 -22.41 -47.10
CA LEU A 11 7.89 -20.99 -47.42
C LEU A 11 8.16 -20.12 -46.18
N PHE A 12 7.83 -20.59 -44.97
CA PHE A 12 8.18 -19.93 -43.70
C PHE A 12 9.55 -20.34 -43.14
N ALA A 13 10.17 -21.42 -43.65
CA ALA A 13 11.50 -21.85 -43.20
C ALA A 13 12.66 -21.10 -43.90
N GLY A 14 12.38 -20.38 -44.99
CA GLY A 14 13.39 -19.65 -45.76
C GLY A 14 13.79 -18.29 -45.19
N PHE A 15 12.99 -17.70 -44.28
CA PHE A 15 13.28 -16.39 -43.69
C PHE A 15 14.11 -16.47 -42.40
N SER A 16 14.16 -17.62 -41.74
CA SER A 16 14.93 -17.80 -40.50
C SER A 16 16.44 -17.93 -40.72
N VAL A 17 16.90 -18.24 -41.93
CA VAL A 17 18.33 -18.44 -42.23
C VAL A 17 19.06 -17.11 -42.46
N PHE A 18 18.38 -16.06 -42.91
CA PHE A 18 19.02 -14.76 -43.19
C PHE A 18 19.17 -13.85 -41.96
N ALA A 19 18.39 -14.08 -40.90
CA ALA A 19 18.47 -13.25 -39.69
C ALA A 19 19.71 -13.56 -38.82
N ASP A 20 20.23 -14.78 -38.92
CA ASP A 20 21.38 -15.25 -38.14
C ASP A 20 22.68 -14.61 -38.66
N ASP A 21 22.86 -14.58 -39.99
CA ASP A 21 24.02 -13.96 -40.66
C ASP A 21 24.15 -12.47 -40.36
N GLU A 22 23.02 -11.76 -40.27
CA GLU A 22 23.00 -10.31 -40.00
C GLU A 22 23.38 -10.01 -38.54
N LEU A 23 22.86 -10.78 -37.58
CA LEU A 23 23.21 -10.63 -36.16
C LEU A 23 24.69 -10.99 -35.91
N GLU A 24 25.24 -11.98 -36.61
CA GLU A 24 26.65 -12.34 -36.53
C GLU A 24 27.55 -11.19 -37.03
N LEU A 25 27.17 -10.55 -38.15
CA LEU A 25 27.89 -9.38 -38.66
C LEU A 25 27.90 -8.23 -37.65
N TYR A 26 26.74 -7.88 -37.08
CA TYR A 26 26.68 -6.81 -36.07
C TYR A 26 27.44 -7.16 -34.80
N SER A 27 27.39 -8.43 -34.37
CA SER A 27 28.18 -8.92 -33.24
C SER A 27 29.68 -8.75 -33.50
N PHE A 28 30.14 -9.17 -34.68
CA PHE A 28 31.52 -8.99 -35.11
C PHE A 28 31.91 -7.51 -35.10
N LEU A 29 31.11 -6.62 -35.69
CA LEU A 29 31.38 -5.19 -35.69
C LEU A 29 31.44 -4.62 -34.27
N TYR A 30 30.49 -4.98 -33.40
CA TYR A 30 30.41 -4.48 -32.03
C TYR A 30 31.67 -4.82 -31.22
N TYR A 31 32.16 -6.07 -31.33
CA TYR A 31 33.32 -6.52 -30.57
C TYR A 31 34.67 -6.06 -31.14
N ASN A 32 34.73 -5.65 -32.41
CA ASN A 32 35.95 -5.14 -33.04
C ASN A 32 36.09 -3.61 -32.97
N VAL A 33 35.11 -2.89 -32.41
CA VAL A 33 35.21 -1.45 -32.22
C VAL A 33 35.81 -1.10 -30.85
N ASP A 34 36.82 -0.24 -30.87
CA ASP A 34 37.59 0.19 -29.68
C ASP A 34 36.95 1.34 -28.89
N THR A 35 35.99 2.06 -29.48
CA THR A 35 35.39 3.26 -28.85
C THR A 35 33.97 2.99 -28.33
N ALA A 36 33.64 3.55 -27.16
CA ALA A 36 32.30 3.44 -26.59
C ALA A 36 31.23 4.04 -27.51
N THR A 37 31.56 5.16 -28.16
CA THR A 37 30.66 5.83 -29.13
C THR A 37 30.39 4.95 -30.35
N GLY A 38 31.41 4.27 -30.89
CA GLY A 38 31.22 3.38 -32.03
C GLY A 38 30.40 2.14 -31.67
N ARG A 39 30.62 1.55 -30.47
CA ARG A 39 29.81 0.45 -29.96
C ARG A 39 28.34 0.84 -29.79
N LEU A 40 28.08 2.03 -29.24
CA LEU A 40 26.73 2.58 -29.13
C LEU A 40 26.07 2.76 -30.50
N GLY A 41 26.82 3.25 -31.50
CA GLY A 41 26.32 3.40 -32.86
C GLY A 41 25.89 2.08 -33.48
N ILE A 42 26.70 1.02 -33.31
CA ILE A 42 26.36 -0.33 -33.78
C ILE A 42 25.16 -0.88 -33.02
N LEU A 43 25.11 -0.73 -31.70
CA LEU A 43 23.97 -1.17 -30.89
C LEU A 43 22.67 -0.52 -31.36
N LYS A 44 22.68 0.79 -31.66
CA LYS A 44 21.52 1.50 -32.22
C LYS A 44 21.09 0.94 -33.58
N ALA A 45 22.04 0.58 -34.44
CA ALA A 45 21.73 -0.07 -35.72
C ALA A 45 21.08 -1.44 -35.54
N VAL A 46 21.55 -2.25 -34.57
CA VAL A 46 20.91 -3.54 -34.24
C VAL A 46 19.47 -3.34 -33.75
N VAL A 47 19.23 -2.33 -32.92
CA VAL A 47 17.88 -1.99 -32.43
C VAL A 47 16.97 -1.57 -33.57
N GLU A 48 17.46 -0.76 -34.51
CA GLU A 48 16.70 -0.30 -35.68
C GLU A 48 16.37 -1.45 -36.64
N ALA A 49 17.26 -2.43 -36.76
CA ALA A 49 17.05 -3.62 -37.59
C ALA A 49 16.03 -4.61 -36.99
N ASP A 50 15.67 -4.49 -35.70
CA ASP A 50 14.70 -5.34 -34.99
C ASP A 50 14.96 -6.86 -35.19
N LEU A 51 16.22 -7.26 -35.05
CA LEU A 51 16.64 -8.63 -35.33
C LEU A 51 16.09 -9.62 -34.27
N PRO A 52 15.41 -10.71 -34.69
CA PRO A 52 14.91 -11.71 -33.76
C PRO A 52 16.06 -12.50 -33.14
N GLY A 53 15.91 -12.93 -31.88
CA GLY A 53 16.89 -13.79 -31.22
C GLY A 53 18.14 -13.09 -30.68
N ALA A 54 18.23 -11.76 -30.76
CA ALA A 54 19.40 -10.99 -30.31
C ALA A 54 19.65 -10.97 -28.78
N GLY A 55 18.88 -11.71 -27.98
CA GLY A 55 19.00 -11.75 -26.52
C GLY A 55 20.39 -12.19 -26.02
N GLU A 56 21.00 -13.19 -26.65
CA GLU A 56 22.36 -13.65 -26.30
C GLU A 56 23.40 -12.59 -26.63
N PHE A 57 23.30 -11.96 -27.80
CA PHE A 57 24.15 -10.83 -28.17
C PHE A 57 24.04 -9.69 -27.15
N TYR A 58 22.82 -9.28 -26.77
CA TYR A 58 22.62 -8.23 -25.79
C TYR A 58 23.20 -8.59 -24.41
N ALA A 59 23.08 -9.85 -23.99
CA ALA A 59 23.59 -10.32 -22.70
C ALA A 59 25.12 -10.27 -22.67
N GLU A 60 25.79 -10.79 -23.70
CA GLU A 60 27.25 -10.77 -23.79
C GLU A 60 27.77 -9.33 -23.99
N ALA A 61 27.06 -8.50 -24.74
CA ALA A 61 27.39 -7.07 -24.87
C ALA A 61 27.30 -6.33 -23.52
N LEU A 62 26.26 -6.59 -22.71
CA LEU A 62 26.10 -5.99 -21.38
C LEU A 62 27.18 -6.46 -20.41
N LYS A 63 27.47 -7.76 -20.39
CA LYS A 63 28.52 -8.34 -19.56
C LYS A 63 29.89 -7.75 -19.86
N ASN A 64 30.22 -7.60 -21.15
CA ASN A 64 31.45 -6.92 -21.57
C ASN A 64 31.45 -5.45 -21.14
N LEU A 65 30.33 -4.73 -21.31
CA LEU A 65 30.21 -3.34 -20.88
C LEU A 65 30.48 -3.16 -19.37
N ILE A 66 29.91 -4.04 -18.53
CA ILE A 66 30.12 -4.05 -17.08
C ILE A 66 31.61 -4.26 -16.74
N ALA A 67 32.28 -5.19 -17.44
CA ALA A 67 33.69 -5.48 -17.22
C ALA A 67 34.61 -4.28 -17.56
N PHE A 68 34.24 -3.45 -18.53
CA PHE A 68 35.03 -2.29 -18.94
C PHE A 68 34.70 -0.99 -18.18
N GLN A 69 33.56 -0.90 -17.49
CA GLN A 69 33.04 0.33 -16.89
C GLN A 69 34.03 1.05 -15.97
N SER A 70 34.80 0.30 -15.16
CA SER A 70 35.76 0.88 -14.21
C SER A 70 36.97 1.54 -14.87
N ASN A 71 37.23 1.25 -16.15
CA ASN A 71 38.38 1.77 -16.89
C ASN A 71 38.08 3.06 -17.69
N ILE A 72 36.83 3.52 -17.69
CA ILE A 72 36.39 4.67 -18.47
C ILE A 72 36.80 5.98 -17.78
N ARG A 73 37.67 6.75 -18.45
CA ARG A 73 38.20 8.03 -17.95
C ARG A 73 37.57 9.24 -18.62
N ALA A 74 37.29 9.17 -19.92
CA ALA A 74 36.77 10.31 -20.68
C ALA A 74 35.26 10.51 -20.42
N PRO A 75 34.79 11.75 -20.22
CA PRO A 75 33.36 12.02 -20.03
C PRO A 75 32.48 11.54 -21.18
N ALA A 76 32.88 11.77 -22.43
CA ALA A 76 32.11 11.35 -23.61
C ALA A 76 31.95 9.81 -23.69
N ASP A 77 32.98 9.06 -23.31
CA ASP A 77 32.90 7.60 -23.25
C ASP A 77 31.99 7.12 -22.12
N ARG A 78 31.88 7.88 -21.02
CA ARG A 78 30.95 7.59 -19.93
C ARG A 78 29.50 7.76 -20.38
N ASP A 79 29.18 8.87 -21.07
CA ASP A 79 27.82 9.10 -21.57
C ASP A 79 27.40 8.02 -22.58
N ALA A 80 28.28 7.68 -23.53
CA ALA A 80 28.01 6.62 -24.50
C ALA A 80 27.84 5.24 -23.84
N THR A 81 28.58 4.98 -22.76
CA THR A 81 28.49 3.73 -22.01
C THR A 81 27.22 3.66 -21.17
N ASP A 82 26.84 4.75 -20.49
CA ASP A 82 25.58 4.84 -19.75
C ASP A 82 24.38 4.64 -20.70
N GLU A 83 24.42 5.25 -21.89
CA GLU A 83 23.39 5.05 -22.91
C GLU A 83 23.34 3.60 -23.41
N SER A 84 24.50 2.99 -23.68
CA SER A 84 24.59 1.58 -24.07
C SER A 84 24.00 0.65 -23.00
N ALA A 85 24.33 0.89 -21.73
CA ALA A 85 23.81 0.10 -20.61
C ALA A 85 22.28 0.19 -20.49
N ARG A 86 21.71 1.39 -20.68
CA ARG A 86 20.25 1.58 -20.69
C ARG A 86 19.59 0.84 -21.84
N ILE A 87 20.13 0.94 -23.06
CA ILE A 87 19.58 0.24 -24.23
C ILE A 87 19.64 -1.27 -24.01
N LEU A 88 20.80 -1.81 -23.61
CA LEU A 88 20.98 -3.24 -23.42
C LEU A 88 20.05 -3.80 -22.33
N THR A 89 19.98 -3.14 -21.17
CA THR A 89 19.07 -3.57 -20.09
C THR A 89 17.61 -3.53 -20.53
N TYR A 90 17.17 -2.45 -21.17
CA TYR A 90 15.82 -2.32 -21.72
C TYR A 90 15.48 -3.45 -22.70
N LEU A 91 16.37 -3.75 -23.66
CA LEU A 91 16.17 -4.79 -24.67
C LEU A 91 16.10 -6.18 -24.03
N LEU A 92 17.01 -6.48 -23.11
CA LEU A 92 17.00 -7.74 -22.36
C LEU A 92 15.70 -7.90 -21.55
N GLY A 93 15.23 -6.82 -20.91
CA GLY A 93 13.98 -6.78 -20.17
C GLY A 93 12.76 -7.04 -21.06
N ASN A 94 12.71 -6.40 -22.24
CA ASN A 94 11.63 -6.61 -23.22
C ASN A 94 11.63 -8.01 -23.81
N ALA A 95 12.81 -8.55 -24.10
CA ALA A 95 12.98 -9.92 -24.57
C ALA A 95 12.71 -10.96 -23.47
N LYS A 96 12.52 -10.53 -22.21
CA LYS A 96 12.39 -11.38 -21.02
C LYS A 96 13.53 -12.40 -20.90
N TYR A 97 14.75 -11.98 -21.23
CA TYR A 97 15.91 -12.86 -21.28
C TYR A 97 16.51 -13.09 -19.89
N THR A 98 15.89 -13.99 -19.13
CA THR A 98 16.18 -14.22 -17.69
C THR A 98 17.60 -14.71 -17.41
N ALA A 99 18.26 -15.37 -18.36
CA ALA A 99 19.67 -15.78 -18.22
C ALA A 99 20.63 -14.61 -17.95
N SER A 100 20.24 -13.38 -18.31
CA SER A 100 21.01 -12.15 -18.07
C SER A 100 20.65 -11.41 -16.77
N ALA A 101 19.68 -11.90 -15.98
CA ALA A 101 19.19 -11.18 -14.80
C ALA A 101 20.31 -10.83 -13.80
N GLY A 102 21.29 -11.73 -13.63
CA GLY A 102 22.48 -11.46 -12.80
C GLY A 102 23.34 -10.30 -13.30
N ASP A 103 23.50 -10.14 -14.61
CA ASP A 103 24.28 -9.02 -15.18
C ASP A 103 23.46 -7.72 -15.19
N VAL A 104 22.14 -7.79 -15.37
CA VAL A 104 21.25 -6.64 -15.17
C VAL A 104 21.29 -6.15 -13.72
N TRP A 105 21.31 -7.05 -12.73
CA TRP A 105 21.48 -6.65 -11.33
C TRP A 105 22.85 -5.99 -11.09
N LYS A 106 23.95 -6.56 -11.59
CA LYS A 106 25.29 -5.94 -11.50
C LYS A 106 25.31 -4.53 -12.10
N THR A 107 24.49 -4.27 -13.11
CA THR A 107 24.35 -2.92 -13.70
C THR A 107 23.83 -1.91 -12.67
N VAL A 108 22.91 -2.31 -11.78
CA VAL A 108 22.42 -1.48 -10.66
C VAL A 108 23.54 -1.17 -9.65
N GLU A 109 24.45 -2.13 -9.44
CA GLU A 109 25.55 -2.02 -8.47
C GLU A 109 26.70 -1.15 -8.97
N VAL A 110 27.12 -1.37 -10.23
CA VAL A 110 28.37 -0.82 -10.77
C VAL A 110 28.21 0.59 -11.35
N PHE A 111 27.08 0.89 -11.98
CA PHE A 111 26.89 2.19 -12.62
C PHE A 111 26.53 3.26 -11.60
N SER A 112 27.05 4.48 -11.74
CA SER A 112 26.69 5.61 -10.86
C SER A 112 25.47 6.39 -11.35
N ASN A 113 25.18 6.33 -12.65
CA ASN A 113 24.09 7.08 -13.25
C ASN A 113 22.71 6.54 -12.82
N PRO A 114 21.85 7.36 -12.19
CA PRO A 114 20.56 6.91 -11.68
C PRO A 114 19.60 6.44 -12.76
N LEU A 115 19.71 6.94 -14.00
CA LEU A 115 18.85 6.49 -15.11
C LEU A 115 19.21 5.07 -15.56
N VAL A 116 20.50 4.72 -15.51
CA VAL A 116 20.97 3.35 -15.79
C VAL A 116 20.43 2.39 -14.73
N LYS A 117 20.54 2.75 -13.44
CA LYS A 117 20.00 1.94 -12.34
C LYS A 117 18.49 1.76 -12.45
N ALA A 118 17.76 2.83 -12.74
CA ALA A 118 16.31 2.78 -12.88
C ALA A 118 15.88 1.84 -14.01
N GLU A 119 16.52 1.93 -15.18
CA GLU A 119 16.21 1.06 -16.33
C GLU A 119 16.54 -0.41 -16.03
N ALA A 120 17.67 -0.67 -15.38
CA ALA A 120 18.05 -2.01 -14.97
C ALA A 120 17.02 -2.62 -13.99
N LEU A 121 16.56 -1.86 -12.99
CA LEU A 121 15.50 -2.29 -12.06
C LEU A 121 14.18 -2.59 -12.79
N ILE A 122 13.74 -1.70 -13.68
CA ILE A 122 12.53 -1.92 -14.49
C ILE A 122 12.65 -3.19 -15.31
N SER A 123 13.83 -3.43 -15.90
CA SER A 123 14.12 -4.59 -16.73
C SER A 123 14.08 -5.89 -15.92
N LEU A 124 14.61 -5.90 -14.69
CA LEU A 124 14.46 -7.04 -13.77
C LEU A 124 12.99 -7.36 -13.47
N GLY A 125 12.16 -6.34 -13.28
CA GLY A 125 10.71 -6.50 -13.14
C GLY A 125 10.07 -7.13 -14.37
N ARG A 126 10.43 -6.68 -15.58
CA ARG A 126 9.92 -7.26 -16.85
C ARG A 126 10.36 -8.71 -17.07
N MET A 127 11.57 -9.06 -16.63
CA MET A 127 12.08 -10.43 -16.64
C MET A 127 11.44 -11.33 -15.59
N GLN A 128 10.73 -10.77 -14.61
CA GLN A 128 10.23 -11.48 -13.43
C GLN A 128 11.35 -12.19 -12.65
N ALA A 129 12.51 -11.54 -12.52
CA ALA A 129 13.69 -12.09 -11.85
C ALA A 129 13.54 -12.05 -10.31
N THR A 130 12.64 -12.87 -9.77
CA THR A 130 12.23 -12.87 -8.36
C THR A 130 13.35 -13.24 -7.40
N GLU A 131 14.43 -13.86 -7.88
CA GLU A 131 15.65 -14.11 -7.10
C GLU A 131 16.36 -12.81 -6.64
N PHE A 132 16.06 -11.67 -7.29
CA PHE A 132 16.57 -10.35 -6.90
C PHE A 132 15.58 -9.54 -6.04
N LEU A 133 14.40 -10.09 -5.74
CA LEU A 133 13.38 -9.41 -4.94
C LEU A 133 13.91 -8.90 -3.58
N PRO A 134 14.67 -9.68 -2.77
CA PRO A 134 15.23 -9.17 -1.51
C PRO A 134 16.11 -7.93 -1.68
N GLN A 135 16.89 -7.89 -2.76
CA GLN A 135 17.82 -6.81 -3.06
C GLN A 135 17.06 -5.56 -3.53
N VAL A 136 16.04 -5.71 -4.37
CA VAL A 136 15.17 -4.60 -4.80
C VAL A 136 14.40 -4.02 -3.61
N ASN A 137 13.87 -4.88 -2.74
CA ASN A 137 13.23 -4.47 -1.48
C ASN A 137 14.19 -3.67 -0.61
N LYS A 138 15.44 -4.14 -0.47
CA LYS A 138 16.47 -3.42 0.27
C LYS A 138 16.76 -2.05 -0.32
N VAL A 139 16.93 -1.95 -1.65
CA VAL A 139 17.18 -0.66 -2.33
C VAL A 139 16.08 0.35 -2.02
N LEU A 140 14.80 -0.04 -2.15
CA LEU A 140 13.70 0.89 -1.89
C LEU A 140 13.55 1.20 -0.40
N ASN A 141 13.76 0.22 0.48
CA ASN A 141 13.75 0.45 1.93
C ASN A 141 14.84 1.41 2.39
N ASP A 142 16.06 1.27 1.88
CA ASP A 142 17.19 2.14 2.22
C ASP A 142 16.88 3.59 1.78
N LEU A 143 16.30 3.77 0.59
CA LEU A 143 15.83 5.08 0.10
C LEU A 143 14.67 5.65 0.93
N ASN A 144 13.75 4.81 1.40
CA ASN A 144 12.63 5.25 2.24
C ASN A 144 13.09 5.74 3.62
N GLN A 145 14.14 5.14 4.18
CA GLN A 145 14.65 5.48 5.51
C GLN A 145 15.47 6.78 5.52
N ALA A 146 16.19 7.07 4.44
CA ALA A 146 17.05 8.24 4.36
C ALA A 146 16.95 8.90 2.97
N PRO A 147 16.51 10.17 2.89
CA PRO A 147 16.64 10.95 1.67
C PRO A 147 18.10 11.00 1.22
N THR A 148 18.33 10.82 -0.07
CA THR A 148 19.65 11.02 -0.67
C THR A 148 20.00 12.50 -0.67
N THR A 149 21.29 12.83 -0.57
CA THR A 149 21.78 14.23 -0.67
C THR A 149 21.31 14.88 -1.98
N ASP A 150 21.32 14.11 -3.06
CA ASP A 150 20.70 14.46 -4.33
C ASP A 150 19.30 13.83 -4.41
N PHE A 151 18.28 14.64 -4.20
CA PHE A 151 16.87 14.24 -4.24
C PHE A 151 16.48 13.60 -5.57
N GLU A 152 16.94 14.16 -6.70
CA GLU A 152 16.54 13.71 -8.03
C GLU A 152 17.11 12.31 -8.35
N THR A 153 18.34 12.06 -7.92
CA THR A 153 18.98 10.74 -8.02
C THR A 153 18.18 9.68 -7.26
N GLY A 154 17.80 9.95 -6.01
CA GLY A 154 17.00 9.02 -5.19
C GLY A 154 15.64 8.72 -5.81
N GLU A 155 14.95 9.74 -6.34
CA GLU A 155 13.65 9.56 -7.00
C GLU A 155 13.71 8.70 -8.25
N LYS A 156 14.75 8.86 -9.09
CA LYS A 156 14.93 8.06 -10.30
C LYS A 156 15.12 6.59 -9.96
N ILE A 157 15.92 6.28 -8.94
CA ILE A 157 16.13 4.90 -8.48
C ILE A 157 14.85 4.34 -7.86
N ALA A 158 14.16 5.11 -7.02
CA ALA A 158 12.89 4.70 -6.42
C ALA A 158 11.83 4.41 -7.49
N TYR A 159 11.74 5.22 -8.55
CA TYR A 159 10.86 4.98 -9.69
C TYR A 159 11.10 3.60 -10.31
N GLY A 160 12.36 3.25 -10.57
CA GLY A 160 12.71 1.94 -11.11
C GLY A 160 12.39 0.79 -10.16
N ALA A 161 12.68 0.95 -8.86
CA ALA A 161 12.39 -0.06 -7.85
C ALA A 161 10.89 -0.31 -7.66
N ILE A 162 10.05 0.74 -7.64
CA ILE A 162 8.59 0.62 -7.53
C ILE A 162 8.03 -0.17 -8.71
N LEU A 163 8.41 0.19 -9.94
CA LEU A 163 7.97 -0.54 -11.14
C LEU A 163 8.49 -1.98 -11.17
N CYS A 164 9.70 -2.22 -10.67
CA CYS A 164 10.23 -3.57 -10.54
C CYS A 164 9.35 -4.43 -9.62
N LEU A 165 9.05 -3.94 -8.41
CA LEU A 165 8.22 -4.64 -7.43
C LEU A 165 6.79 -4.81 -7.91
N GLU A 166 6.22 -3.81 -8.58
CA GLU A 166 4.92 -3.90 -9.25
C GLU A 166 4.87 -5.06 -10.23
N LYS A 167 5.87 -5.20 -11.11
CA LYS A 167 5.89 -6.26 -12.12
C LYS A 167 6.17 -7.64 -11.55
N MET A 168 6.89 -7.72 -10.43
CA MET A 168 7.11 -8.98 -9.71
C MET A 168 5.83 -9.47 -9.01
N GLY A 169 4.98 -8.56 -8.51
CA GLY A 169 3.70 -8.92 -7.90
C GLY A 169 3.84 -9.75 -6.62
N ASP A 170 4.97 -9.64 -5.93
CA ASP A 170 5.24 -10.40 -4.70
C ASP A 170 4.83 -9.61 -3.45
N PRO A 171 4.08 -10.21 -2.49
CA PRO A 171 3.65 -9.54 -1.27
C PRO A 171 4.78 -8.91 -0.45
N ALA A 172 6.00 -9.45 -0.47
CA ALA A 172 7.14 -8.89 0.25
C ALA A 172 7.55 -7.51 -0.28
N GLY A 173 7.19 -7.17 -1.52
CA GLY A 173 7.38 -5.85 -2.12
C GLY A 173 6.38 -4.79 -1.66
N TYR A 174 5.29 -5.18 -1.00
CA TYR A 174 4.20 -4.27 -0.65
C TYR A 174 4.65 -3.17 0.33
N LEU A 175 5.30 -3.53 1.44
CA LEU A 175 5.70 -2.55 2.46
C LEU A 175 6.72 -1.52 1.97
N PRO A 176 7.79 -1.89 1.25
CA PRO A 176 8.68 -0.91 0.64
C PRO A 176 7.95 0.11 -0.25
N VAL A 177 7.00 -0.35 -1.07
CA VAL A 177 6.22 0.55 -1.94
C VAL A 177 5.22 1.39 -1.12
N PHE A 178 4.62 0.82 -0.07
CA PHE A 178 3.73 1.56 0.83
C PHE A 178 4.47 2.72 1.50
N PHE A 179 5.68 2.49 2.03
CA PHE A 179 6.48 3.56 2.62
C PHE A 179 6.94 4.60 1.59
N ALA A 180 7.19 4.20 0.34
CA ALA A 180 7.44 5.15 -0.73
C ALA A 180 6.23 6.06 -1.04
N SER A 181 5.01 5.53 -0.87
CA SER A 181 3.76 6.27 -1.09
C SER A 181 3.49 7.39 -0.08
N ILE A 182 4.12 7.33 1.11
CA ILE A 182 3.94 8.30 2.20
C ILE A 182 5.22 9.04 2.59
N GLY A 183 6.37 8.68 1.99
CA GLY A 183 7.70 9.15 2.37
C GLY A 183 8.04 10.58 1.93
N TRP A 184 9.32 10.87 1.77
CA TRP A 184 9.85 12.20 1.44
C TRP A 184 9.75 12.57 -0.05
N TYR A 185 9.44 11.61 -0.93
CA TYR A 185 9.43 11.81 -2.38
C TYR A 185 8.38 12.83 -2.85
N SER A 186 8.54 13.32 -4.08
CA SER A 186 7.56 14.14 -4.78
C SER A 186 6.22 13.42 -4.97
N GLU A 187 5.16 14.20 -5.21
CA GLU A 187 3.83 13.66 -5.51
C GLU A 187 3.80 12.75 -6.73
N ARG A 188 4.72 12.93 -7.69
CA ARG A 188 4.85 12.04 -8.85
C ARG A 188 5.22 10.62 -8.41
N ILE A 189 6.23 10.47 -7.56
CA ILE A 189 6.68 9.17 -7.07
C ILE A 189 5.68 8.59 -6.07
N LYS A 190 5.14 9.41 -5.17
CA LYS A 190 4.08 8.96 -4.25
C LYS A 190 2.83 8.48 -4.97
N GLY A 191 2.42 9.20 -6.02
CA GLY A 191 1.31 8.84 -6.89
C GLY A 191 1.54 7.51 -7.59
N LEU A 192 2.73 7.31 -8.17
CA LEU A 192 3.12 6.03 -8.76
C LEU A 192 3.06 4.90 -7.72
N ALA A 193 3.68 5.08 -6.55
CA ALA A 193 3.66 4.06 -5.50
C ALA A 193 2.23 3.67 -5.09
N ARG A 194 1.34 4.66 -4.89
CA ARG A 194 -0.08 4.41 -4.59
C ARG A 194 -0.79 3.61 -5.70
N GLN A 195 -0.48 3.87 -6.97
CA GLN A 195 -1.07 3.15 -8.11
C GLN A 195 -0.53 1.72 -8.23
N SER A 196 0.73 1.49 -7.84
CA SER A 196 1.38 0.18 -7.88
C SER A 196 0.94 -0.75 -6.74
N LEU A 197 0.55 -0.24 -5.56
CA LEU A 197 0.12 -1.06 -4.41
C LEU A 197 -0.92 -2.14 -4.75
N PRO A 198 -2.08 -1.81 -5.37
CA PRO A 198 -3.09 -2.83 -5.71
C PRO A 198 -2.63 -3.81 -6.79
N LEU A 199 -1.58 -3.49 -7.55
CA LEU A 199 -0.99 -4.37 -8.55
C LEU A 199 0.03 -5.35 -7.94
N ILE A 200 0.59 -5.02 -6.76
CA ILE A 200 1.48 -5.89 -6.00
C ILE A 200 0.67 -6.88 -5.16
N LEU A 201 -0.34 -6.38 -4.45
CA LEU A 201 -1.15 -7.18 -3.54
C LEU A 201 -2.59 -6.66 -3.51
N GLU A 202 -3.53 -7.49 -3.93
CA GLU A 202 -4.95 -7.15 -3.96
C GLU A 202 -5.53 -6.96 -2.55
N ASP A 203 -5.14 -7.85 -1.61
CA ASP A 203 -5.54 -7.78 -0.21
C ASP A 203 -4.36 -7.42 0.72
N PRO A 204 -4.21 -6.13 1.07
CA PRO A 204 -3.14 -5.67 1.94
C PRO A 204 -3.46 -5.78 3.44
N THR A 205 -4.44 -6.60 3.84
CA THR A 205 -4.85 -6.74 5.25
C THR A 205 -3.69 -7.06 6.17
N GLU A 206 -2.89 -8.08 5.84
CA GLU A 206 -1.75 -8.48 6.68
C GLU A 206 -0.72 -7.35 6.78
N PRO A 207 -0.12 -6.84 5.69
CA PRO A 207 0.99 -5.89 5.82
C PRO A 207 0.56 -4.58 6.47
N LEU A 208 -0.67 -4.11 6.21
CA LEU A 208 -1.18 -2.90 6.86
C LEU A 208 -1.47 -3.14 8.35
N THR A 209 -1.97 -4.31 8.73
CA THR A 209 -2.11 -4.71 10.14
C THR A 209 -0.75 -4.76 10.84
N GLN A 210 0.28 -5.26 10.16
CA GLN A 210 1.65 -5.26 10.68
C GLN A 210 2.14 -3.83 10.95
N VAL A 211 1.95 -2.90 10.02
CA VAL A 211 2.32 -1.48 10.21
C VAL A 211 1.59 -0.89 11.42
N ILE A 212 0.29 -1.14 11.54
CA ILE A 212 -0.53 -0.64 12.64
C ILE A 212 -0.06 -1.17 13.99
N ARG A 213 0.20 -2.48 14.10
CA ARG A 213 0.55 -3.12 15.39
C ARG A 213 2.01 -2.92 15.81
N SER A 214 2.90 -2.61 14.87
CA SER A 214 4.33 -2.44 15.13
C SER A 214 4.60 -1.26 16.06
N SER A 215 5.44 -1.48 17.08
CA SER A 215 5.94 -0.41 17.96
C SER A 215 7.09 0.38 17.32
N SER A 216 7.67 -0.10 16.22
CA SER A 216 8.79 0.53 15.53
C SER A 216 8.36 1.71 14.65
N TYR A 217 7.08 1.78 14.27
CA TYR A 217 6.56 2.87 13.44
C TYR A 217 5.87 3.93 14.29
N GLY A 218 6.10 5.19 13.92
CA GLY A 218 5.35 6.32 14.47
C GLY A 218 3.86 6.28 14.08
N TYR A 219 3.06 7.19 14.64
CA TYR A 219 1.61 7.17 14.43
C TYR A 219 1.17 7.62 13.04
N ASP A 220 1.98 8.42 12.33
CA ASP A 220 1.64 8.90 10.98
C ASP A 220 1.56 7.74 9.97
N PRO A 221 2.57 6.85 9.84
CA PRO A 221 2.43 5.64 9.03
C PRO A 221 1.25 4.74 9.41
N LYS A 222 0.91 4.63 10.70
CA LYS A 222 -0.26 3.84 11.15
C LYS A 222 -1.57 4.45 10.67
N TYR A 223 -1.69 5.77 10.74
CA TYR A 223 -2.86 6.48 10.21
C TYR A 223 -2.96 6.32 8.69
N GLN A 224 -1.84 6.46 7.97
CA GLN A 224 -1.84 6.22 6.52
C GLN A 224 -2.18 4.78 6.17
N ALA A 225 -1.70 3.79 6.93
CA ALA A 225 -2.05 2.39 6.73
C ALA A 225 -3.56 2.14 6.86
N LEU A 226 -4.19 2.74 7.89
CA LEU A 226 -5.64 2.69 8.06
C LEU A 226 -6.39 3.30 6.87
N ARG A 227 -5.95 4.48 6.38
CA ARG A 227 -6.55 5.14 5.21
C ARG A 227 -6.35 4.36 3.92
N THR A 228 -5.18 3.76 3.72
CA THR A 228 -4.89 2.91 2.57
C THR A 228 -5.79 1.68 2.58
N MET A 229 -6.01 1.07 3.75
CA MET A 229 -6.94 -0.05 3.86
C MET A 229 -8.38 0.37 3.57
N GLU A 230 -8.81 1.54 4.05
CA GLU A 230 -10.15 2.02 3.77
C GLU A 230 -10.40 2.22 2.25
N ALA A 231 -9.39 2.75 1.55
CA ALA A 231 -9.44 3.03 0.12
C ALA A 231 -9.23 1.79 -0.76
N SER A 232 -8.83 0.65 -0.18
CA SER A 232 -8.61 -0.59 -0.93
C SER A 232 -9.94 -1.18 -1.44
N ASN A 233 -9.85 -2.14 -2.36
CA ASN A 233 -11.01 -2.90 -2.86
C ASN A 233 -11.23 -4.21 -2.10
N THR A 234 -10.65 -4.36 -0.90
CA THR A 234 -10.84 -5.58 -0.09
C THR A 234 -12.24 -5.70 0.47
N SER A 235 -12.55 -6.88 1.00
CA SER A 235 -13.82 -7.15 1.67
C SER A 235 -14.07 -6.22 2.86
N ASN A 236 -15.33 -6.04 3.21
CA ASN A 236 -15.74 -5.24 4.36
C ASN A 236 -15.18 -5.83 5.67
N GLU A 237 -15.16 -7.15 5.79
CA GLU A 237 -14.63 -7.88 6.95
C GLU A 237 -13.14 -7.58 7.14
N ALA A 238 -12.37 -7.58 6.05
CA ALA A 238 -10.96 -7.23 6.05
C ALA A 238 -10.75 -5.77 6.52
N LYS A 239 -11.51 -4.82 5.98
CA LYS A 239 -11.45 -3.40 6.38
C LYS A 239 -11.78 -3.21 7.85
N ALA A 240 -12.82 -3.89 8.33
CA ALA A 240 -13.23 -3.84 9.72
C ALA A 240 -12.20 -4.47 10.66
N SER A 241 -11.54 -5.55 10.24
CA SER A 241 -10.47 -6.20 11.02
C SER A 241 -9.25 -5.29 11.20
N VAL A 242 -8.82 -4.63 10.13
CA VAL A 242 -7.73 -3.63 10.19
C VAL A 242 -8.14 -2.42 11.03
N ALA A 243 -9.39 -1.94 10.89
CA ALA A 243 -9.92 -0.88 11.73
C ALA A 243 -9.91 -1.27 13.21
N LEU A 244 -10.32 -2.49 13.56
CA LEU A 244 -10.25 -2.98 14.93
C LEU A 244 -8.80 -3.05 15.45
N ALA A 245 -7.85 -3.48 14.63
CA ALA A 245 -6.43 -3.45 14.98
C ALA A 245 -5.94 -2.02 15.25
N ALA A 246 -6.33 -1.05 14.42
CA ALA A 246 -5.99 0.36 14.61
C ALA A 246 -6.67 0.96 15.84
N TYR A 247 -7.91 0.57 16.12
CA TYR A 247 -8.65 1.04 17.28
C TYR A 247 -8.03 0.55 18.58
N SER A 248 -7.68 -0.74 18.62
CA SER A 248 -6.97 -1.36 19.74
C SER A 248 -5.61 -0.68 19.97
N GLU A 249 -4.85 -0.45 18.90
CA GLU A 249 -3.56 0.26 19.00
C GLU A 249 -3.73 1.70 19.50
N GLY A 250 -4.76 2.40 19.03
CA GLY A 250 -5.08 3.77 19.44
C GLY A 250 -5.37 3.92 20.94
N TRP A 251 -5.78 2.84 21.60
CA TRP A 251 -6.02 2.76 23.04
C TRP A 251 -4.86 2.15 23.85
N ARG A 252 -4.05 1.30 23.22
CA ARG A 252 -2.84 0.73 23.81
C ARG A 252 -1.72 1.77 23.91
N ALA A 253 -1.62 2.62 22.89
CA ALA A 253 -0.62 3.68 22.82
C ALA A 253 -0.85 4.76 23.88
N SER A 254 0.24 5.25 24.47
CA SER A 254 0.24 6.40 25.37
C SER A 254 1.40 7.31 24.99
N THR A 255 1.14 8.62 24.95
CA THR A 255 2.13 9.63 24.58
C THR A 255 1.85 10.95 25.30
N SER A 256 2.92 11.63 25.72
CA SER A 256 2.87 12.97 26.28
C SER A 256 2.83 14.07 25.20
N ASN A 257 3.18 13.72 23.96
CA ASN A 257 3.20 14.67 22.85
C ASN A 257 1.76 15.02 22.42
N THR A 258 1.41 16.30 22.44
CA THR A 258 0.06 16.78 22.06
C THR A 258 -0.30 16.47 20.61
N ARG A 259 0.65 16.57 19.67
CA ARG A 259 0.43 16.21 18.27
C ARG A 259 0.08 14.74 18.11
N ASP A 260 0.84 13.87 18.76
CA ASP A 260 0.60 12.43 18.71
C ASP A 260 -0.71 12.04 19.38
N ARG A 261 -1.09 12.70 20.49
CA ARG A 261 -2.42 12.50 21.11
C ARG A 261 -3.56 12.84 20.17
N MET A 262 -3.46 13.95 19.42
CA MET A 262 -4.47 14.32 18.42
C MET A 262 -4.53 13.29 17.28
N LEU A 263 -3.38 12.78 16.84
CA LEU A 263 -3.32 11.78 15.78
C LEU A 263 -3.89 10.44 16.24
N LEU A 264 -3.60 10.00 17.47
CA LEU A 264 -4.21 8.81 18.07
C LEU A 264 -5.74 8.95 18.20
N ASN A 265 -6.25 10.11 18.61
CA ASN A 265 -7.68 10.39 18.62
C ASN A 265 -8.28 10.28 17.20
N THR A 266 -7.60 10.84 16.20
CA THR A 266 -8.02 10.74 14.79
C THR A 266 -8.06 9.28 14.31
N ILE A 267 -7.05 8.47 14.65
CA ILE A 267 -7.02 7.04 14.35
C ILE A 267 -8.22 6.32 14.99
N ARG A 268 -8.52 6.59 16.26
CA ARG A 268 -9.66 5.96 16.95
C ARG A 268 -11.00 6.33 16.31
N LYS A 269 -11.21 7.62 15.99
CA LYS A 269 -12.43 8.08 15.31
C LYS A 269 -12.59 7.45 13.93
N GLN A 270 -11.53 7.43 13.12
CA GLN A 270 -11.55 6.80 11.80
C GLN A 270 -11.85 5.30 11.89
N ALA A 271 -11.21 4.62 12.85
CA ALA A 271 -11.43 3.20 13.05
C ALA A 271 -12.86 2.88 13.50
N MET A 272 -13.43 3.67 14.42
CA MET A 272 -14.84 3.52 14.82
C MET A 272 -15.79 3.73 13.63
N ASP A 273 -15.56 4.78 12.82
CA ASP A 273 -16.37 5.04 11.63
C ASP A 273 -16.28 3.90 10.60
N MET A 274 -15.09 3.33 10.37
CA MET A 274 -14.93 2.15 9.52
C MET A 274 -15.68 0.93 10.08
N ILE A 275 -15.58 0.68 11.39
CA ILE A 275 -16.31 -0.42 12.05
C ILE A 275 -17.82 -0.22 11.93
N GLN A 276 -18.30 1.02 12.09
CA GLN A 276 -19.71 1.37 11.94
C GLN A 276 -20.23 1.08 10.52
N ARG A 277 -19.44 1.42 9.49
CA ARG A 277 -19.83 1.24 8.08
C ARG A 277 -19.70 -0.20 7.58
N TYR A 278 -18.63 -0.90 7.97
CA TYR A 278 -18.31 -2.22 7.43
C TYR A 278 -18.79 -3.38 8.31
N GLY A 279 -19.08 -3.12 9.58
CA GLY A 279 -19.49 -4.14 10.55
C GLY A 279 -18.33 -5.03 11.01
N ILE A 280 -18.36 -5.47 12.27
CA ILE A 280 -17.35 -6.38 12.82
C ILE A 280 -18.02 -7.49 13.65
N GLY A 281 -17.59 -8.73 13.45
CA GLY A 281 -18.06 -9.88 14.23
C GLY A 281 -17.24 -10.18 15.49
N ASP A 282 -16.09 -9.50 15.66
CA ASP A 282 -15.17 -9.71 16.77
C ASP A 282 -15.64 -8.95 18.02
N SER A 283 -15.87 -9.68 19.12
CA SER A 283 -16.29 -9.12 20.41
C SER A 283 -15.25 -8.22 21.08
N ALA A 284 -13.99 -8.23 20.65
CA ALA A 284 -12.95 -7.35 21.17
C ALA A 284 -13.24 -5.87 20.92
N VAL A 285 -14.19 -5.54 20.03
CA VAL A 285 -14.62 -4.16 19.79
C VAL A 285 -15.35 -3.53 20.98
N TYR A 286 -16.12 -4.31 21.74
CA TYR A 286 -17.04 -3.76 22.75
C TYR A 286 -16.31 -3.10 23.93
N PRO A 287 -15.25 -3.70 24.52
CA PRO A 287 -14.48 -3.03 25.56
C PRO A 287 -13.83 -1.72 25.08
N LEU A 288 -13.44 -1.66 23.80
CA LEU A 288 -12.85 -0.45 23.21
C LEU A 288 -13.90 0.66 23.04
N LEU A 289 -15.10 0.33 22.56
CA LEU A 289 -16.22 1.26 22.43
C LEU A 289 -16.68 1.77 23.81
N GLU A 290 -16.74 0.89 24.80
CA GLU A 290 -16.99 1.29 26.20
C GLU A 290 -15.94 2.29 26.70
N ARG A 291 -14.67 2.03 26.40
CA ARG A 291 -13.59 2.94 26.75
C ARG A 291 -13.69 4.28 26.04
N SER A 292 -14.02 4.32 24.74
CA SER A 292 -14.25 5.59 24.03
C SER A 292 -15.45 6.37 24.55
N TYR A 293 -16.49 5.70 25.05
CA TYR A 293 -17.58 6.41 25.73
C TYR A 293 -17.14 7.02 27.07
N LYS A 294 -16.43 6.25 27.90
CA LYS A 294 -16.06 6.65 29.29
C LYS A 294 -14.87 7.59 29.35
N GLU A 295 -13.82 7.28 28.60
CA GLU A 295 -12.50 7.92 28.63
C GLU A 295 -12.23 8.76 27.37
N GLY A 296 -13.17 8.80 26.42
CA GLY A 296 -13.02 9.57 25.18
C GLY A 296 -12.64 11.02 25.42
N THR A 297 -11.70 11.50 24.62
CA THR A 297 -11.03 12.79 24.81
C THR A 297 -11.91 13.98 24.46
N ASP A 298 -12.87 13.77 23.57
CA ASP A 298 -13.84 14.78 23.14
C ASP A 298 -15.23 14.18 22.94
N TRP A 299 -16.19 15.08 22.72
CA TRP A 299 -17.59 14.75 22.50
C TRP A 299 -17.82 13.83 21.30
N GLU A 300 -17.12 14.07 20.19
CA GLU A 300 -17.30 13.33 18.94
C GLU A 300 -16.85 11.88 19.09
N GLU A 301 -15.77 11.63 19.84
CA GLU A 301 -15.30 10.28 20.14
C GLU A 301 -16.36 9.48 20.91
N ARG A 302 -16.98 10.09 21.93
CA ARG A 302 -18.02 9.44 22.74
C ARG A 302 -19.30 9.20 21.93
N LEU A 303 -19.70 10.17 21.12
CA LEU A 303 -20.84 10.05 20.23
C LEU A 303 -20.60 8.99 19.13
N GLY A 304 -19.37 8.90 18.62
CA GLY A 304 -18.94 7.87 17.69
C GLY A 304 -19.07 6.47 18.28
N ALA A 305 -18.71 6.29 19.55
CA ALA A 305 -18.90 5.02 20.25
C ALA A 305 -20.38 4.62 20.33
N VAL A 306 -21.27 5.55 20.71
CA VAL A 306 -22.73 5.32 20.77
C VAL A 306 -23.29 4.96 19.38
N SER A 307 -22.88 5.70 18.35
CA SER A 307 -23.31 5.48 16.97
C SER A 307 -22.84 4.14 16.43
N THR A 308 -21.60 3.74 16.76
CA THR A 308 -21.04 2.45 16.37
C THR A 308 -21.77 1.29 17.05
N LEU A 309 -22.03 1.38 18.36
CA LEU A 309 -22.81 0.37 19.08
C LEU A 309 -24.22 0.21 18.48
N SER A 310 -24.86 1.33 18.15
CA SER A 310 -26.16 1.35 17.47
C SER A 310 -26.12 0.61 16.14
N ALA A 311 -25.10 0.84 15.31
CA ALA A 311 -24.98 0.22 14.00
C ALA A 311 -24.70 -1.30 14.07
N LEU A 312 -23.93 -1.73 15.07
CA LEU A 312 -23.64 -3.16 15.28
C LEU A 312 -24.90 -3.94 15.71
N ALA A 313 -25.82 -3.30 16.45
CA ALA A 313 -27.13 -3.87 16.83
C ALA A 313 -27.10 -5.29 17.44
N THR A 314 -26.01 -5.63 18.14
CA THR A 314 -25.84 -6.90 18.84
C THR A 314 -26.41 -6.85 20.25
N GLN A 315 -26.47 -8.01 20.92
CA GLN A 315 -26.87 -8.09 22.31
C GLN A 315 -25.90 -7.30 23.22
N GLU A 316 -24.61 -7.43 22.98
CA GLU A 316 -23.54 -6.73 23.70
C GLU A 316 -23.64 -5.21 23.50
N SER A 317 -23.94 -4.75 22.28
CA SER A 317 -24.21 -3.34 21.99
C SER A 317 -25.36 -2.80 22.84
N ALA A 318 -26.47 -3.53 22.90
CA ALA A 318 -27.65 -3.11 23.66
C ALA A 318 -27.39 -3.10 25.17
N GLN A 319 -26.59 -4.04 25.68
CA GLN A 319 -26.18 -4.06 27.09
C GLN A 319 -25.31 -2.84 27.44
N LEU A 320 -24.34 -2.49 26.60
CA LEU A 320 -23.50 -1.31 26.81
C LEU A 320 -24.31 -0.01 26.74
N LEU A 321 -25.14 0.15 25.72
CA LEU A 321 -26.01 1.33 25.60
C LEU A 321 -27.00 1.45 26.76
N SER A 322 -27.55 0.33 27.23
CA SER A 322 -28.40 0.26 28.43
C SER A 322 -27.63 0.70 29.68
N SER A 323 -26.39 0.22 29.86
CA SER A 323 -25.50 0.64 30.94
C SER A 323 -25.19 2.14 30.91
N PHE A 324 -24.89 2.69 29.72
CA PHE A 324 -24.63 4.12 29.55
C PHE A 324 -25.85 4.96 29.95
N LEU A 325 -27.05 4.54 29.53
CA LEU A 325 -28.30 5.21 29.89
C LEU A 325 -28.56 5.16 31.39
N MET A 326 -28.26 4.04 32.05
CA MET A 326 -28.39 3.92 33.51
C MET A 326 -27.43 4.83 34.27
N ILE A 327 -26.19 5.02 33.78
CA ILE A 327 -25.25 5.99 34.36
C ILE A 327 -25.81 7.42 34.25
N LEU A 328 -26.37 7.79 33.10
CA LEU A 328 -26.99 9.10 32.89
C LEU A 328 -28.22 9.31 33.78
N ASN A 329 -29.06 8.30 33.94
CA ASN A 329 -30.19 8.32 34.87
C ASN A 329 -29.73 8.55 36.33
N SER A 330 -28.67 7.87 36.75
CA SER A 330 -28.09 8.05 38.09
C SER A 330 -27.59 9.48 38.31
N LYS A 331 -26.91 10.07 37.32
CA LYS A 331 -26.46 11.48 37.37
C LYS A 331 -27.62 12.48 37.50
N LEU A 332 -28.73 12.23 36.79
CA LEU A 332 -29.94 13.04 36.94
C LEU A 332 -30.46 12.98 38.37
N GLN A 333 -30.61 11.77 38.93
CA GLN A 333 -31.11 11.58 40.29
C GLN A 333 -30.20 12.20 41.35
N SER A 334 -28.88 12.18 41.14
CA SER A 334 -27.92 12.81 42.04
C SER A 334 -27.76 14.32 41.83
N GLY A 335 -28.45 14.91 40.84
CA GLY A 335 -28.34 16.34 40.52
C GLY A 335 -26.97 16.75 39.95
N THR A 336 -26.20 15.81 39.39
CA THR A 336 -24.85 16.05 38.84
C THR A 336 -24.82 16.02 37.32
N LEU A 337 -25.99 16.12 36.68
CA LEU A 337 -26.14 16.11 35.23
C LEU A 337 -25.54 17.37 34.61
N THR A 338 -24.71 17.20 33.59
CA THR A 338 -24.15 18.31 32.80
C THR A 338 -24.93 18.52 31.49
N GLN A 339 -24.69 19.63 30.80
CA GLN A 339 -25.28 19.88 29.47
C GLN A 339 -24.86 18.80 28.45
N ASP A 340 -23.61 18.35 28.52
CA ASP A 340 -23.12 17.28 27.65
C ASP A 340 -23.80 15.95 27.97
N ASP A 341 -24.07 15.65 29.24
CA ASP A 341 -24.84 14.47 29.62
C ASP A 341 -26.29 14.52 29.07
N GLU A 342 -26.93 15.70 29.07
CA GLU A 342 -28.26 15.87 28.47
C GLU A 342 -28.24 15.72 26.94
N ARG A 343 -27.17 16.16 26.27
CA ARG A 343 -26.98 15.85 24.86
C ARG A 343 -26.76 14.36 24.64
N MET A 344 -26.05 13.71 25.55
CA MET A 344 -25.69 12.30 25.41
C MET A 344 -26.90 11.39 25.60
N VAL A 345 -27.78 11.69 26.56
CA VAL A 345 -29.01 10.90 26.75
C VAL A 345 -29.88 10.92 25.47
N ARG A 346 -29.92 12.05 24.76
CA ARG A 346 -30.66 12.22 23.50
C ARG A 346 -30.03 11.43 22.34
N ALA A 347 -28.75 11.07 22.42
CA ALA A 347 -28.08 10.20 21.46
C ALA A 347 -28.22 8.71 21.84
N VAL A 348 -28.06 8.38 23.12
CA VAL A 348 -28.09 6.99 23.63
C VAL A 348 -29.49 6.37 23.51
N ILE A 349 -30.56 7.12 23.77
CA ILE A 349 -31.93 6.58 23.72
C ILE A 349 -32.31 6.09 22.31
N PRO A 350 -32.19 6.90 21.24
CA PRO A 350 -32.46 6.42 19.88
C PRO A 350 -31.53 5.30 19.46
N ALA A 351 -30.24 5.38 19.81
CA ALA A 351 -29.27 4.32 19.53
C ALA A 351 -29.68 2.98 20.15
N LEU A 352 -30.12 3.00 21.41
CA LEU A 352 -30.60 1.81 22.11
C LEU A 352 -31.86 1.24 21.45
N GLY A 353 -32.81 2.10 21.08
CA GLY A 353 -34.01 1.70 20.32
C GLY A 353 -33.68 1.08 18.97
N ALA A 354 -32.69 1.62 18.25
CA ALA A 354 -32.26 1.13 16.94
C ALA A 354 -31.61 -0.27 17.00
N THR A 355 -31.11 -0.71 18.16
CA THR A 355 -30.62 -2.09 18.31
C THR A 355 -31.76 -3.13 18.20
N GLY A 356 -33.00 -2.74 18.51
CA GLY A 356 -34.16 -3.64 18.56
C GLY A 356 -34.10 -4.69 19.67
N ARG A 357 -33.14 -4.61 20.60
CA ARG A 357 -32.86 -5.65 21.60
C ARG A 357 -33.56 -5.40 22.93
N SER A 358 -34.06 -6.48 23.53
CA SER A 358 -34.85 -6.45 24.78
C SER A 358 -34.09 -5.91 26.00
N GLU A 359 -32.76 -5.99 25.97
CA GLU A 359 -31.81 -5.58 27.01
C GLU A 359 -31.89 -4.08 27.33
N GLY A 360 -32.35 -3.26 26.37
CA GLY A 360 -32.57 -1.83 26.56
C GLY A 360 -33.87 -1.45 27.27
N ARG A 361 -34.83 -2.36 27.33
CA ARG A 361 -36.23 -2.06 27.73
C ARG A 361 -36.31 -1.51 29.16
N ASN A 362 -35.55 -2.06 30.09
CA ASN A 362 -35.56 -1.61 31.48
C ASN A 362 -34.98 -0.20 31.63
N ALA A 363 -33.84 0.09 31.00
CA ALA A 363 -33.23 1.41 31.07
C ALA A 363 -34.13 2.50 30.45
N LEU A 364 -34.83 2.20 29.34
CA LEU A 364 -35.80 3.11 28.74
C LEU A 364 -37.03 3.35 29.62
N ARG A 365 -37.54 2.32 30.31
CA ARG A 365 -38.64 2.49 31.27
C ARG A 365 -38.23 3.36 32.46
N THR A 366 -37.00 3.23 32.93
CA THR A 366 -36.44 4.10 33.98
C THR A 366 -36.50 5.56 33.54
N VAL A 367 -36.14 5.90 32.29
CA VAL A 367 -36.25 7.27 31.76
C VAL A 367 -37.66 7.84 31.89
N LEU A 368 -38.70 7.04 31.62
CA LEU A 368 -40.09 7.48 31.73
C LEU A 368 -40.52 7.80 33.16
N SER A 369 -39.94 7.09 34.14
CA SER A 369 -40.24 7.27 35.57
C SER A 369 -39.50 8.44 36.23
N LEU A 370 -38.42 8.93 35.62
CA LEU A 370 -37.60 10.02 36.16
C LEU A 370 -38.07 11.40 35.67
N ASP A 371 -37.57 12.45 36.31
CA ASP A 371 -37.87 13.86 35.98
C ASP A 371 -37.09 14.38 34.76
N TRP A 372 -36.92 13.53 33.74
CA TRP A 372 -36.43 13.96 32.44
C TRP A 372 -37.43 14.89 31.75
N THR A 373 -36.93 15.73 30.84
CA THR A 373 -37.78 16.59 30.00
C THR A 373 -38.73 15.77 29.12
N ASN A 374 -39.88 16.34 28.76
CA ASN A 374 -40.84 15.67 27.89
C ASN A 374 -40.24 15.25 26.54
N ALA A 375 -39.27 16.02 26.02
CA ALA A 375 -38.55 15.65 24.80
C ALA A 375 -37.79 14.33 24.95
N VAL A 376 -37.07 14.14 26.07
CA VAL A 376 -36.34 12.90 26.36
C VAL A 376 -37.31 11.74 26.61
N LYS A 377 -38.43 11.97 27.30
CA LYS A 377 -39.48 10.95 27.51
C LYS A 377 -40.13 10.51 26.19
N ASN A 378 -40.34 11.43 25.25
CA ASN A 378 -40.84 11.10 23.92
C ASN A 378 -39.87 10.21 23.14
N LEU A 379 -38.57 10.54 23.15
CA LEU A 379 -37.53 9.67 22.55
C LEU A 379 -37.54 8.27 23.16
N ALA A 380 -37.70 8.15 24.49
CA ALA A 380 -37.75 6.85 25.15
C ALA A 380 -38.98 6.03 24.76
N ASN A 381 -40.15 6.67 24.66
CA ASN A 381 -41.37 6.03 24.16
C ASN A 381 -41.23 5.56 22.70
N GLU A 382 -40.58 6.35 21.85
CA GLU A 382 -40.29 5.97 20.47
C GLU A 382 -39.32 4.79 20.40
N ALA A 383 -38.21 4.84 21.15
CA ALA A 383 -37.25 3.75 21.24
C ALA A 383 -37.88 2.44 21.73
N LEU A 384 -38.79 2.49 22.71
CA LEU A 384 -39.49 1.31 23.23
C LEU A 384 -40.36 0.62 22.17
N LYS A 385 -40.91 1.36 21.20
CA LYS A 385 -41.71 0.78 20.10
C LYS A 385 -40.85 -0.07 19.16
N ASN A 386 -39.55 0.20 19.10
CA ASN A 386 -38.62 -0.50 18.21
C ASN A 386 -38.03 -1.77 18.85
N ILE A 387 -38.26 -2.01 20.15
CA ILE A 387 -37.72 -3.16 20.87
C ILE A 387 -38.73 -4.31 20.88
N SER A 388 -38.39 -5.40 20.20
CA SER A 388 -39.14 -6.67 20.20
C SER A 388 -39.02 -7.43 21.52
#